data_AF-A0A537Y7C5-F1
#
_entry.id   AF-A0A537Y7C5-F1
#
_cell.length_a   1.000
_cell.length_b   1.000
_cell.length_c   1.000
_cell.angle_alpha   90.00
_cell.angle_beta   90.00
_cell.angle_gamma   90.00
#
_symmetry.space_group_name_H-M   'P 1'
#
loop_
_entity.id
_entity.type
_entity.pdbx_description
1 polymer ?
#
loop_
_entity_poly.entity_id
_entity_poly.type
_entity_poly.pdbx_seq_one_letter_code
_entity_poly.pdbx_strand_id
1 'polypeptide(L)'
;MTRAARERLAAAIRTLVAHAVEADLEGPDSERASDALERVVADLDALPRRGPKNPTKPEFDDLQQNFGYDPVVGKSNPIAPPVEITWGDDKVVHGRANLDRQYEGPPGYVHGAIIAAIFDLLLGMANAVAGNQGMTGTLTIKYRRPTPLKTDLDITARVIRTDGRKAFTS
;
A
#
# COMPACT_ATOMS: atom_id res chain seq x y z
N MET A 1 -0.48 21.51 5.43
CA MET A 1 0.44 20.60 4.69
C MET A 1 -0.07 20.34 3.27
N THR A 2 0.79 20.53 2.27
CA THR A 2 0.51 20.21 0.86
C THR A 2 0.53 18.69 0.61
N ARG A 3 0.00 18.21 -0.52
CA ARG A 3 0.06 16.79 -0.94
C ARG A 3 1.51 16.29 -0.96
N ALA A 4 2.40 17.05 -1.60
CA ALA A 4 3.84 16.75 -1.66
C ALA A 4 4.50 16.65 -0.28
N ALA A 5 4.18 17.55 0.65
CA ALA A 5 4.73 17.50 2.00
C ALA A 5 4.26 16.25 2.77
N ARG A 6 3.01 15.81 2.55
CA ARG A 6 2.48 14.57 3.15
C ARG A 6 3.17 13.33 2.63
N GLU A 7 3.36 13.25 1.32
CA GLU A 7 4.01 12.12 0.67
C GLU A 7 5.48 12.02 1.06
N ARG A 8 6.16 13.16 1.17
CA ARG A 8 7.52 13.23 1.70
C ARG A 8 7.58 12.72 3.14
N LEU A 9 6.67 13.15 4.01
CA LEU A 9 6.62 12.68 5.40
C LEU A 9 6.32 11.17 5.45
N ALA A 10 5.37 10.68 4.68
CA ALA A 10 5.03 9.26 4.62
C ALA A 10 6.21 8.40 4.12
N ALA A 11 6.95 8.88 3.12
CA ALA A 11 8.17 8.21 2.64
C ALA A 11 9.29 8.18 3.68
N ALA A 12 9.48 9.28 4.42
CA ALA A 12 10.44 9.33 5.51
C ALA A 12 10.07 8.34 6.64
N ILE A 13 8.79 8.24 7.00
CA ILE A 13 8.31 7.27 8.00
C ILE A 13 8.51 5.84 7.52
N ARG A 14 8.22 5.52 6.24
CA ARG A 14 8.49 4.18 5.69
C ARG A 14 9.97 3.80 5.80
N THR A 15 10.85 4.74 5.48
CA THR A 15 12.30 4.56 5.58
C THR A 15 12.73 4.34 7.04
N LEU A 16 12.18 5.15 7.96
CA LEU A 16 12.39 4.98 9.40
C LEU A 16 11.97 3.59 9.88
N VAL A 17 10.77 3.13 9.51
CA VAL A 17 10.26 1.81 9.92
C VAL A 17 11.14 0.70 9.37
N ALA A 18 11.57 0.77 8.11
CA ALA A 18 12.49 -0.20 7.51
C ALA A 18 13.80 -0.28 8.30
N HIS A 19 14.40 0.86 8.63
CA HIS A 19 15.63 0.91 9.42
C HIS A 19 15.43 0.47 10.86
N ALA A 20 14.33 0.85 11.52
CA ALA A 20 14.06 0.48 12.90
C ALA A 20 13.87 -1.03 13.09
N VAL A 21 13.38 -1.73 12.07
CA VAL A 21 13.25 -3.20 12.07
C VAL A 21 14.61 -3.90 11.93
N GLU A 22 15.61 -3.24 11.32
CA GLU A 22 16.92 -3.83 11.03
C GLU A 22 18.05 -3.38 11.96
N ALA A 23 17.92 -2.20 12.55
CA ALA A 23 18.97 -1.59 13.36
C ALA A 23 19.21 -2.36 14.65
N ASP A 24 20.48 -2.42 15.06
CA ASP A 24 20.83 -2.74 16.43
C ASP A 24 20.50 -1.53 17.30
N LEU A 25 19.60 -1.72 18.27
CA LEU A 25 19.07 -0.66 19.13
C LEU A 25 19.75 -0.64 20.51
N GLU A 26 20.89 -1.30 20.66
CA GLU A 26 21.66 -1.23 21.90
C GLU A 26 22.35 0.12 22.11
N GLY A 27 22.37 0.57 23.38
CA GLY A 27 23.12 1.75 23.80
C GLY A 27 22.39 3.08 23.68
N PRO A 28 23.09 4.20 23.92
CA PRO A 28 22.47 5.52 24.08
C PRO A 28 21.92 6.12 22.78
N ASP A 29 22.17 5.49 21.63
CA ASP A 29 21.76 5.99 20.32
C ASP A 29 20.29 5.73 20.05
N SER A 30 19.75 4.60 20.52
CA SER A 30 18.32 4.27 20.42
C SER A 30 17.46 5.21 21.28
N GLU A 31 17.90 5.52 22.50
CA GLU A 31 17.23 6.49 23.37
C GLU A 31 17.17 7.89 22.73
N ARG A 32 18.30 8.36 22.17
CA ARG A 32 18.31 9.65 21.45
C ARG A 32 17.38 9.67 20.23
N ALA A 33 17.26 8.54 19.53
CA ALA A 33 16.34 8.40 18.41
C ALA A 33 14.88 8.44 18.89
N SER A 34 14.55 7.71 19.96
CA SER A 34 13.23 7.72 20.61
C SER A 34 12.83 9.13 21.03
N ASP A 35 13.69 9.85 21.77
CA ASP A 35 13.47 11.23 22.19
C ASP A 35 13.18 12.16 20.99
N ALA A 36 13.89 11.97 19.88
CA ALA A 36 13.68 12.76 18.68
C ALA A 36 12.34 12.45 18.01
N LEU A 37 11.93 11.18 17.96
CA LEU A 37 10.65 10.76 17.41
C LEU A 37 9.48 11.23 18.28
N GLU A 38 9.60 11.21 19.60
CA GLU A 38 8.59 11.72 20.52
C GLU A 38 8.34 13.22 20.32
N ARG A 39 9.40 14.01 20.09
CA ARG A 39 9.27 15.42 19.71
C ARG A 39 8.52 15.59 18.39
N VAL A 40 8.85 14.79 17.37
CA VAL A 40 8.14 14.82 16.07
C VAL A 40 6.66 14.45 16.24
N VAL A 41 6.35 13.47 17.09
CA VAL A 41 4.97 13.09 17.40
C VAL A 41 4.22 14.24 18.07
N ALA A 42 4.82 14.90 19.07
CA ALA A 42 4.22 16.06 19.72
C ALA A 42 3.96 17.21 18.73
N ASP A 43 4.91 17.49 17.83
CA ASP A 43 4.76 18.50 16.79
C ASP A 43 3.60 18.17 15.84
N LEU A 44 3.45 16.89 15.45
CA LEU A 44 2.35 16.44 14.59
C LEU A 44 1.00 16.47 15.31
N ASP A 45 0.96 16.17 16.61
CA ASP A 45 -0.27 16.20 17.41
C ASP A 45 -0.83 17.61 17.57
N ALA A 46 0.04 18.62 17.67
CA ALA A 46 -0.33 20.03 17.72
C ALA A 46 -0.92 20.56 16.40
N LEU A 47 -0.85 19.81 15.29
CA LEU A 47 -1.41 20.24 14.01
C LEU A 47 -2.94 20.05 13.93
N PRO A 48 -3.66 20.94 13.22
CA PRO A 48 -5.08 20.77 12.98
C PRO A 48 -5.43 19.45 12.30
N ARG A 49 -6.45 18.74 12.83
CA ARG A 49 -6.96 17.50 12.24
C ARG A 49 -7.82 17.80 11.02
N ARG A 50 -7.68 17.01 9.95
CA ARG A 50 -8.59 17.05 8.80
C ARG A 50 -9.66 15.98 9.01
N GLY A 51 -10.93 16.39 8.89
CA GLY A 51 -12.03 15.45 8.79
C GLY A 51 -11.96 14.64 7.49
N PRO A 52 -12.73 13.54 7.39
CA PRO A 52 -12.86 12.81 6.14
C PRO A 52 -13.35 13.76 5.04
N LYS A 53 -12.75 13.67 3.84
CA LYS A 53 -13.36 14.29 2.66
C LYS A 53 -14.67 13.55 2.39
N ASN A 54 -15.73 14.28 2.03
CA ASN A 54 -17.00 13.66 1.64
C ASN A 54 -16.74 12.55 0.61
N PRO A 55 -17.24 11.33 0.83
CA PRO A 55 -17.01 10.23 -0.09
C PRO A 55 -17.90 10.45 -1.32
N THR A 56 -17.39 11.16 -2.33
CA THR A 56 -17.82 10.90 -3.70
C THR A 56 -17.38 9.49 -4.07
N LYS A 57 -18.11 8.80 -4.96
CA LYS A 57 -17.65 7.51 -5.50
C LYS A 57 -16.21 7.70 -5.99
N PRO A 58 -15.25 6.87 -5.55
CA PRO A 58 -13.89 7.00 -6.01
C PRO A 58 -13.88 6.73 -7.52
N GLU A 59 -13.49 7.74 -8.28
CA GLU A 59 -13.10 7.56 -9.66
C GLU A 59 -11.72 6.88 -9.64
N PHE A 60 -11.41 6.03 -10.62
CA PHE A 60 -10.12 5.31 -10.65
C PHE A 60 -9.14 5.95 -11.65
N ASP A 61 -9.51 7.11 -12.17
CA ASP A 61 -8.73 7.94 -13.09
C ASP A 61 -7.51 8.59 -12.39
N ASP A 62 -7.66 9.01 -11.13
CA ASP A 62 -6.56 9.40 -10.25
C ASP A 62 -6.59 8.60 -8.93
N LEU A 63 -5.88 7.47 -8.93
CA LEU A 63 -5.67 6.63 -7.74
C LEU A 63 -5.12 7.43 -6.56
N GLN A 64 -4.28 8.43 -6.80
CA GLN A 64 -3.64 9.19 -5.74
C GLN A 64 -4.58 10.25 -5.15
N GLN A 65 -5.51 10.79 -5.94
CA GLN A 65 -6.58 11.66 -5.46
C GLN A 65 -7.62 10.89 -4.63
N ASN A 66 -7.99 9.69 -5.09
CA ASN A 66 -9.11 8.93 -4.53
C ASN A 66 -8.69 7.94 -3.44
N PHE A 67 -7.46 7.41 -3.52
CA PHE A 67 -6.88 6.44 -2.59
C PHE A 67 -5.58 6.92 -1.94
N GLY A 68 -5.32 8.24 -1.89
CA GLY A 68 -4.07 8.78 -1.33
C GLY A 68 -3.75 8.34 0.11
N TYR A 69 -4.76 7.97 0.90
CA TYR A 69 -4.63 7.47 2.27
C TYR A 69 -4.87 5.96 2.42
N ASP A 70 -5.10 5.25 1.32
CA ASP A 70 -5.32 3.82 1.31
C ASP A 70 -4.10 3.07 1.89
N PRO A 71 -4.28 1.99 2.67
CA PRO A 71 -3.18 1.26 3.30
C PRO A 71 -2.39 0.36 2.35
N VAL A 72 -2.70 0.31 1.06
CA VAL A 72 -2.02 -0.50 0.06
C VAL A 72 -1.32 0.37 -0.99
N VAL A 73 -2.00 1.38 -1.55
CA VAL A 73 -1.45 2.27 -2.61
C VAL A 73 -1.32 3.73 -2.18
N GLY A 74 -1.79 4.09 -1.00
CA GLY A 74 -1.81 5.47 -0.55
C GLY A 74 -0.41 6.05 -0.32
N LYS A 75 0.09 6.84 -1.27
CA LYS A 75 1.40 7.51 -1.15
C LYS A 75 1.51 8.40 0.09
N SER A 76 0.38 8.94 0.54
CA SER A 76 0.26 9.76 1.76
C SER A 76 0.04 8.95 3.04
N ASN A 77 -0.09 7.63 2.93
CA ASN A 77 -0.20 6.70 4.07
C ASN A 77 1.15 6.01 4.33
N PRO A 78 1.80 6.22 5.48
CA PRO A 78 3.08 5.61 5.78
C PRO A 78 3.04 4.08 5.96
N ILE A 79 1.88 3.46 6.17
CA ILE A 79 1.79 1.99 6.24
C ILE A 79 1.72 1.33 4.86
N ALA A 80 1.39 2.09 3.82
CA ALA A 80 1.22 1.56 2.48
C ALA A 80 2.55 1.03 1.92
N PRO A 81 2.60 -0.22 1.43
CA PRO A 81 3.74 -0.71 0.68
C PRO A 81 3.99 0.15 -0.57
N PRO A 82 5.26 0.29 -1.01
CA PRO A 82 5.58 1.00 -2.24
C PRO A 82 5.17 0.15 -3.44
N VAL A 83 3.89 0.21 -3.81
CA VAL A 83 3.34 -0.45 -5.00
C VAL A 83 3.10 0.60 -6.07
N GLU A 84 3.78 0.45 -7.20
CA GLU A 84 3.51 1.21 -8.42
C GLU A 84 2.49 0.46 -9.27
N ILE A 85 1.49 1.15 -9.79
CA ILE A 85 0.42 0.51 -10.56
C ILE A 85 0.24 1.23 -11.89
N THR A 86 0.14 0.45 -12.95
CA THR A 86 -0.07 0.90 -14.33
C THR A 86 -1.12 0.02 -15.02
N TRP A 87 -1.76 0.53 -16.06
CA TRP A 87 -2.67 -0.24 -16.90
C TRP A 87 -2.69 0.36 -18.31
N GLY A 88 -2.96 -0.47 -19.31
CA GLY A 88 -3.06 -0.08 -20.71
C GLY A 88 -4.44 -0.35 -21.30
N ASP A 89 -4.54 -0.25 -22.62
CA ASP A 89 -5.78 -0.47 -23.38
C ASP A 89 -6.30 -1.92 -23.29
N ASP A 90 -5.43 -2.87 -22.96
CA ASP A 90 -5.77 -4.28 -22.75
C ASP A 90 -6.52 -4.54 -21.44
N LYS A 91 -6.73 -3.49 -20.63
CA LYS A 91 -7.41 -3.52 -19.33
C LYS A 91 -6.76 -4.48 -18.33
N VAL A 92 -5.48 -4.80 -18.54
CA VAL A 92 -4.67 -5.51 -17.57
C VAL A 92 -4.02 -4.49 -16.64
N VAL A 93 -4.14 -4.73 -15.33
CA VAL A 93 -3.50 -3.93 -14.30
C VAL A 93 -2.19 -4.59 -13.92
N HIS A 94 -1.11 -3.83 -14.00
CA HIS A 94 0.24 -4.25 -13.63
C HIS A 94 0.67 -3.52 -12.36
N GLY A 95 1.09 -4.28 -11.35
CA GLY A 95 1.74 -3.78 -10.15
C GLY A 95 3.23 -4.10 -10.16
N ARG A 96 4.05 -3.17 -9.69
CA ARG A 96 5.46 -3.42 -9.34
C ARG A 96 5.68 -3.05 -7.87
N ALA A 97 6.31 -3.93 -7.12
CA ALA A 97 6.63 -3.69 -5.72
C ALA A 97 8.02 -4.25 -5.37
N ASN A 98 8.75 -3.52 -4.54
CA ASN A 98 9.95 -4.04 -3.88
C ASN A 98 9.74 -3.88 -2.37
N LEU A 99 9.57 -5.01 -1.67
CA LEU A 99 9.11 -5.04 -0.29
C LEU A 99 10.28 -5.30 0.65
N ASP A 100 10.55 -4.33 1.51
CA ASP A 100 11.61 -4.37 2.50
C ASP A 100 11.14 -5.04 3.81
N ARG A 101 12.05 -5.20 4.78
CA ARG A 101 11.91 -6.09 5.94
C ARG A 101 10.73 -5.76 6.86
N GLN A 102 10.22 -4.54 6.86
CA GLN A 102 8.98 -4.19 7.58
C GLN A 102 7.73 -4.93 7.08
N TYR A 103 7.80 -5.60 5.92
CA TYR A 103 6.74 -6.45 5.36
C TYR A 103 7.02 -7.95 5.53
N GLU A 104 8.06 -8.31 6.29
CA GLU A 104 8.47 -9.69 6.56
C GLU A 104 7.41 -10.46 7.34
N GLY A 105 7.21 -11.73 6.97
CA GLY A 105 6.43 -12.68 7.76
C GLY A 105 7.33 -13.83 8.20
N PRO A 106 7.49 -14.87 7.36
CA PRO A 106 8.58 -15.83 7.55
C PRO A 106 9.94 -15.15 7.28
N PRO A 107 11.03 -15.62 7.93
CA PRO A 107 12.36 -15.07 7.70
C PRO A 107 12.76 -15.04 6.22
N GLY A 108 13.08 -13.87 5.69
CA GLY A 108 13.48 -13.60 4.30
C GLY A 108 12.31 -13.45 3.30
N TYR A 109 11.05 -13.58 3.74
CA TYR A 109 9.89 -13.62 2.85
C TYR A 109 8.77 -12.66 3.27
N VAL A 110 8.06 -12.14 2.28
CA VAL A 110 6.91 -11.25 2.46
C VAL A 110 5.80 -11.98 3.23
N HIS A 111 5.23 -11.30 4.22
CA HIS A 111 4.08 -11.83 4.95
C HIS A 111 2.87 -12.03 4.02
N GLY A 112 2.21 -13.18 4.12
CA GLY A 112 1.06 -13.52 3.27
C GLY A 112 -0.06 -12.46 3.28
N ALA A 113 -0.33 -11.87 4.44
CA ALA A 113 -1.30 -10.77 4.56
C ALA A 113 -0.97 -9.54 3.69
N ILE A 114 0.31 -9.20 3.52
CA ILE A 114 0.72 -8.08 2.65
C ILE A 114 0.45 -8.44 1.19
N ILE A 115 0.79 -9.65 0.78
CA ILE A 115 0.50 -10.18 -0.56
C ILE A 115 -1.01 -10.16 -0.83
N ALA A 116 -1.82 -10.64 0.12
CA ALA A 116 -3.28 -10.66 -0.01
C ALA A 116 -3.88 -9.25 -0.15
N ALA A 117 -3.40 -8.28 0.64
CA ALA A 117 -3.85 -6.89 0.56
C ALA A 117 -3.52 -6.24 -0.79
N ILE A 118 -2.32 -6.50 -1.32
CA ILE A 118 -1.91 -6.03 -2.65
C ILE A 118 -2.81 -6.62 -3.74
N PHE A 119 -3.08 -7.93 -3.70
CA PHE A 119 -3.98 -8.56 -4.65
C PHE A 119 -5.41 -8.04 -4.55
N ASP A 120 -5.96 -7.87 -3.34
CA ASP A 120 -7.32 -7.34 -3.15
C ASP A 120 -7.49 -5.98 -3.85
N LEU A 121 -6.54 -5.06 -3.64
CA LEU A 121 -6.54 -3.76 -4.29
C LEU A 121 -6.42 -3.87 -5.83
N LEU A 122 -5.44 -4.61 -6.34
CA LEU A 122 -5.19 -4.71 -7.78
C LEU A 122 -6.36 -5.37 -8.53
N LEU A 123 -7.01 -6.38 -7.92
CA LEU A 123 -8.20 -7.02 -8.46
C LEU A 123 -9.39 -6.05 -8.46
N GLY A 124 -9.56 -5.25 -7.42
CA GLY A 124 -10.55 -4.16 -7.37
C GLY A 124 -10.31 -3.10 -8.45
N MET A 125 -9.04 -2.76 -8.70
CA MET A 125 -8.67 -1.86 -9.79
C MET A 125 -8.94 -2.46 -11.18
N ALA A 126 -8.65 -3.73 -11.41
CA ALA A 126 -8.95 -4.39 -12.68
C ALA A 126 -10.45 -4.34 -12.99
N ASN A 127 -11.29 -4.53 -11.97
CA ASN A 127 -12.73 -4.35 -12.08
C ASN A 127 -13.12 -2.92 -12.48
N ALA A 128 -12.50 -1.92 -11.84
CA ALA A 128 -12.77 -0.52 -12.14
C ALA A 128 -12.34 -0.11 -13.57
N VAL A 129 -11.13 -0.51 -13.99
CA VAL A 129 -10.61 -0.27 -15.36
C VAL A 129 -11.49 -0.95 -16.41
N ALA A 130 -12.10 -2.09 -16.08
CA ALA A 130 -13.06 -2.76 -16.94
C ALA A 130 -14.47 -2.15 -16.94
N GLY A 131 -14.73 -1.12 -16.14
CA GLY A 131 -16.05 -0.48 -16.02
C GLY A 131 -17.05 -1.25 -15.14
N ASN A 132 -16.58 -2.19 -14.32
CA ASN A 132 -17.42 -3.04 -13.46
C ASN A 132 -17.07 -2.85 -11.97
N GLN A 133 -17.24 -1.63 -11.46
CA GLN A 133 -16.95 -1.31 -10.06
C GLN A 133 -17.86 -2.10 -9.10
N GLY A 134 -17.26 -2.66 -8.04
CA GLY A 134 -17.98 -3.42 -7.01
C GLY A 134 -17.11 -3.66 -5.79
N MET A 135 -17.75 -4.13 -4.72
CA MET A 135 -17.06 -4.53 -3.48
C MET A 135 -16.48 -5.94 -3.61
N THR A 136 -15.37 -6.23 -2.93
CA THR A 136 -14.83 -7.59 -2.81
C THR A 136 -15.89 -8.51 -2.21
N GLY A 137 -16.37 -9.48 -3.00
CA GLY A 137 -17.31 -10.50 -2.52
C GLY A 137 -16.60 -11.71 -1.93
N THR A 138 -15.54 -12.19 -2.57
CA THR A 138 -14.73 -13.32 -2.11
C THR A 138 -13.32 -13.17 -2.66
N LEU A 139 -12.31 -13.32 -1.80
CA LEU A 139 -10.90 -13.36 -2.17
C LEU A 139 -10.37 -14.77 -1.88
N THR A 140 -9.77 -15.41 -2.88
CA THR A 140 -9.11 -16.71 -2.72
C THR A 140 -7.66 -16.58 -3.18
N ILE A 141 -6.72 -16.70 -2.25
CA ILE A 141 -5.28 -16.64 -2.53
C ILE A 141 -4.69 -18.05 -2.41
N LYS A 142 -3.88 -18.44 -3.40
CA LYS A 142 -3.09 -19.69 -3.36
C LYS A 142 -1.60 -19.35 -3.39
N TYR A 143 -0.93 -19.47 -2.24
CA TYR A 143 0.51 -19.26 -2.12
C TYR A 143 1.26 -20.47 -2.71
N ARG A 144 1.89 -20.30 -3.88
CA ARG A 144 2.55 -21.40 -4.61
C ARG A 144 4.03 -21.54 -4.29
N ARG A 145 4.70 -20.43 -3.99
CA ARG A 145 6.12 -20.34 -3.66
C ARG A 145 6.32 -19.24 -2.62
N PRO A 146 7.37 -19.31 -1.80
CA PRO A 146 7.78 -18.18 -0.97
C PRO A 146 8.03 -16.93 -1.83
N THR A 147 7.54 -15.78 -1.38
CA THR A 147 7.73 -14.48 -2.05
C THR A 147 8.88 -13.74 -1.38
N PRO A 148 10.05 -13.58 -2.02
CA PRO A 148 11.23 -13.01 -1.38
C PRO A 148 11.07 -11.51 -1.10
N LEU A 149 11.69 -11.05 -0.01
CA LEU A 149 11.89 -9.62 0.27
C LEU A 149 12.96 -9.03 -0.65
N LYS A 150 13.07 -7.69 -0.68
CA LYS A 150 14.13 -6.91 -1.37
C LYS A 150 14.34 -7.31 -2.83
N THR A 151 13.26 -7.75 -3.47
CA THR A 151 13.24 -8.27 -4.83
C THR A 151 12.13 -7.56 -5.60
N ASP A 152 12.37 -7.22 -6.86
CA ASP A 152 11.34 -6.65 -7.72
C ASP A 152 10.27 -7.71 -8.02
N LEU A 153 9.05 -7.44 -7.56
CA LEU A 153 7.88 -8.29 -7.74
C LEU A 153 6.97 -7.67 -8.80
N ASP A 154 6.64 -8.45 -9.81
CA ASP A 154 5.61 -8.11 -10.78
C ASP A 154 4.29 -8.79 -10.38
N ILE A 155 3.23 -7.98 -10.33
CA ILE A 155 1.87 -8.41 -9.99
C ILE A 155 0.98 -8.06 -11.17
N THR A 156 0.01 -8.92 -11.48
CA THR A 156 -0.92 -8.68 -12.58
C THR A 156 -2.32 -9.01 -12.12
N ALA A 157 -3.29 -8.19 -12.53
CA ALA A 157 -4.69 -8.41 -12.29
C ALA A 157 -5.52 -8.09 -13.54
N ARG A 158 -6.52 -8.91 -13.84
CA ARG A 158 -7.45 -8.68 -14.96
C ARG A 158 -8.82 -9.26 -14.68
N VAL A 159 -9.84 -8.74 -15.38
CA VAL A 159 -11.17 -9.35 -15.40
C VAL A 159 -11.15 -10.56 -16.33
N ILE A 160 -11.62 -11.70 -15.82
CA ILE A 160 -11.76 -12.95 -16.57
C ILE A 160 -13.18 -13.10 -17.13
N ARG A 161 -14.19 -12.68 -16.35
CA ARG A 161 -15.60 -12.81 -16.69
C ARG A 161 -16.45 -11.82 -15.90
N THR A 162 -17.55 -11.39 -16.50
CA THR A 162 -18.64 -10.69 -15.80
C THR A 162 -19.94 -11.48 -15.94
N ASP A 163 -20.78 -11.43 -14.90
CA ASP A 163 -22.07 -12.12 -14.83
C ASP A 163 -23.06 -11.23 -14.05
N GLY A 164 -23.85 -10.45 -14.78
CA GLY A 164 -24.65 -9.39 -14.22
C GLY A 164 -23.79 -8.40 -13.41
N ARG A 165 -24.06 -8.31 -12.10
CA ARG A 165 -23.32 -7.44 -11.16
C ARG A 165 -22.04 -8.07 -10.59
N LYS A 166 -21.73 -9.32 -10.95
CA LYS A 166 -20.55 -10.04 -10.43
C LYS A 166 -19.40 -9.94 -11.40
N ALA A 167 -18.22 -9.57 -10.90
CA ALA A 167 -16.96 -9.63 -11.62
C ALA A 167 -16.12 -10.79 -11.08
N PHE A 168 -15.47 -11.53 -11.97
CA PHE A 168 -14.50 -12.55 -11.64
C PHE A 168 -13.13 -12.11 -12.17
N THR A 169 -12.20 -11.87 -11.26
CA THR A 169 -10.85 -11.38 -11.54
C THR A 169 -9.80 -12.40 -11.13
N SER A 170 -8.62 -12.29 -11.75
CA SER A 170 -7.43 -13.08 -11.44
C SER A 170 -6.17 -12.26 -11.60
#